data_AF-A0AAD6KWC3-F1
#
_entry.id   AF-A0AAD6KWC3-F1
#
_cell.length_a   1.000
_cell.length_b   1.000
_cell.length_c   1.000
_cell.angle_alpha   90.00
_cell.angle_beta   90.00
_cell.angle_gamma   90.00
#
_symmetry.space_group_name_H-M   'P 1'
#
loop_
_entity.id
_entity.type
_entity.pdbx_description
1 polymer ?
#
loop_
_entity_poly.entity_id
_entity_poly.type
_entity_poly.pdbx_seq_one_letter_code
_entity_poly.pdbx_strand_id
1 'polypeptide(L)'
;MKFVSSFKKNGALQSSRLENMRKHLEDRSLYALGCCSELLLSPDDTLLLSLDFYGDDNSKKPRKKAIFHHKFPNHNLNVEAVWPGLFIDKAGNYWDVPFSTAIDLASLASDSGASYHFCMHHNAGQPEQLGGDETAEVPATLLPGISLRSAFTLKKNVEIWRSNAKKLKMVQPFDIFLSNPHISASGIIGAAVMACFGNNSVRPQLVDKSQQFEGFYLHAPAVKSTLLVDTFSSVSFTAQHGNFQRLLLDLTRFHARLDFPSGSKFLSVATRLAQDFFNSQQPTMETVQAICPKATISFQQQIAGPFSFRVDSGVEIDWQNKDWHMRVDDPVFSIEYALHVLGSAKAVAWYSPKHREFMVELRFFET
;
A
#
# COMPACT_ATOMS: atom_id res chain seq x y z
N MET A 1 10.21 2.73 -20.30
CA MET A 1 11.29 3.39 -19.53
C MET A 1 10.67 4.16 -18.38
N LYS A 2 10.73 3.62 -17.16
CA LYS A 2 10.19 4.28 -15.96
C LYS A 2 11.35 4.98 -15.25
N PHE A 3 11.40 6.30 -15.29
CA PHE A 3 12.37 7.07 -14.51
C PHE A 3 11.83 7.21 -13.10
N VAL A 4 12.55 6.65 -12.12
CA VAL A 4 12.27 6.81 -10.69
C VAL A 4 13.45 7.57 -10.09
N SER A 5 13.19 8.77 -9.60
CA SER A 5 14.15 9.52 -8.78
C SER A 5 13.54 9.69 -7.40
N SER A 6 14.12 9.05 -6.38
CA SER A 6 13.79 9.28 -4.98
C SER A 6 14.85 10.18 -4.35
N PHE A 7 14.42 11.20 -3.61
CA PHE A 7 15.30 12.08 -2.87
C PHE A 7 15.04 11.86 -1.37
N LYS A 8 15.99 11.24 -0.66
CA LYS A 8 15.92 11.03 0.79
C LYS A 8 16.59 12.22 1.48
N LYS A 9 15.82 13.00 2.26
CA LYS A 9 16.33 14.18 2.96
C LYS A 9 16.74 13.83 4.39
N ASN A 10 18.04 13.62 4.62
CA ASN A 10 18.61 13.60 5.98
C ASN A 10 19.12 14.99 6.37
N GLY A 11 18.83 15.42 7.61
CA GLY A 11 19.61 16.47 8.29
C GLY A 11 19.10 17.92 8.18
N ALA A 12 19.42 18.70 9.22
CA ALA A 12 18.76 19.92 9.66
C ALA A 12 18.94 21.15 8.76
N LEU A 13 17.89 21.95 8.69
CA LEU A 13 17.85 23.22 7.98
C LEU A 13 18.43 24.34 8.86
N GLN A 14 19.75 24.59 8.85
CA GLN A 14 20.32 25.93 9.15
C GLN A 14 21.70 26.17 8.50
N SER A 15 21.76 27.26 7.72
CA SER A 15 22.91 28.05 7.22
C SER A 15 23.77 27.54 6.03
N SER A 16 24.00 28.47 5.08
CA SER A 16 24.73 28.39 3.78
C SER A 16 24.13 27.47 2.69
N ARG A 17 23.02 27.91 2.09
CA ARG A 17 22.17 27.13 1.17
C ARG A 17 22.85 26.62 -0.12
N LEU A 18 23.90 27.24 -0.66
CA LEU A 18 24.42 26.88 -1.97
C LEU A 18 25.63 25.91 -1.92
N GLU A 19 26.55 26.09 -0.97
CA GLU A 19 27.73 25.22 -0.85
C GLU A 19 27.37 23.83 -0.32
N ASN A 20 26.44 23.75 0.64
CA ASN A 20 25.92 22.47 1.12
C ASN A 20 25.09 21.75 0.05
N MET A 21 24.29 22.47 -0.74
CA MET A 21 23.56 21.86 -1.87
C MET A 21 24.52 21.29 -2.93
N ARG A 22 25.62 21.97 -3.23
CA ARG A 22 26.65 21.45 -4.14
C ARG A 22 27.32 20.21 -3.57
N LYS A 23 27.71 20.22 -2.29
CA LYS A 23 28.27 19.03 -1.62
C LYS A 23 27.31 17.85 -1.60
N HIS A 24 26.00 18.08 -1.42
CA HIS A 24 24.99 17.04 -1.52
C HIS A 24 24.77 16.55 -2.96
N LEU A 25 24.89 17.40 -3.97
CA LEU A 25 24.82 16.97 -5.39
C LEU A 25 26.09 16.25 -5.86
N GLU A 26 27.23 16.45 -5.19
CA GLU A 26 28.48 15.73 -5.46
C GLU A 26 28.55 14.40 -4.69
N ASP A 27 27.63 14.17 -3.74
CA ASP A 27 27.58 12.95 -2.94
C ASP A 27 27.05 11.77 -3.78
N ARG A 28 27.99 10.93 -4.25
CA ARG A 28 27.69 9.75 -5.05
C ARG A 28 26.75 8.76 -4.35
N SER A 29 26.69 8.78 -3.01
CA SER A 29 25.82 7.91 -2.23
C SER A 29 24.33 8.18 -2.42
N LEU A 30 23.99 9.38 -2.90
CA LEU A 30 22.61 9.80 -3.14
C LEU A 30 22.11 9.40 -4.54
N TYR A 31 22.96 8.83 -5.37
CA TYR A 31 22.63 8.44 -6.74
C TYR A 31 22.50 6.92 -6.89
N ALA A 32 21.42 6.51 -7.55
CA ALA A 32 21.22 5.13 -8.00
C ALA A 32 21.04 5.13 -9.52
N LEU A 33 21.72 4.21 -10.21
CA LEU A 33 21.57 3.97 -11.64
C LEU A 33 20.83 2.66 -11.83
N GLY A 34 19.59 2.73 -12.31
CA GLY A 34 18.78 1.57 -12.64
C GLY A 34 18.68 1.37 -14.15
N CYS A 35 19.08 0.19 -14.64
CA CYS A 35 18.82 -0.26 -16.00
C CYS A 35 17.62 -1.22 -15.96
N CYS A 36 16.58 -0.93 -16.73
CA CYS A 36 15.39 -1.76 -16.78
C CYS A 36 15.03 -2.09 -18.23
N SER A 37 14.88 -3.38 -18.52
CA SER A 37 14.49 -3.91 -19.82
C SER A 37 13.16 -4.63 -19.69
N GLU A 38 12.23 -4.30 -20.57
CA GLU A 38 10.93 -4.96 -20.66
C GLU A 38 10.88 -5.73 -21.98
N LEU A 39 10.64 -7.03 -21.90
CA LEU A 39 10.59 -7.96 -23.02
C LEU A 39 9.16 -8.51 -23.13
N LEU A 40 8.51 -8.23 -24.25
CA LEU A 40 7.22 -8.82 -24.60
C LEU A 40 7.49 -10.18 -25.26
N LEU A 41 7.23 -11.28 -24.56
CA LEU A 41 7.48 -12.64 -25.08
C LEU A 41 6.30 -13.11 -25.93
N SER A 42 5.08 -12.77 -25.51
CA SER A 42 3.82 -13.01 -26.20
C SER A 42 2.86 -11.84 -25.91
N PRO A 43 1.69 -11.75 -26.56
CA PRO A 43 0.69 -10.73 -26.23
C PRO A 43 0.25 -10.74 -24.75
N ASP A 44 0.35 -11.91 -24.10
CA ASP A 44 -0.07 -12.13 -22.72
C ASP A 44 1.10 -12.24 -21.73
N ASP A 45 2.33 -12.37 -22.24
CA ASP A 45 3.56 -12.57 -21.46
C ASP A 45 4.49 -11.36 -21.50
N THR A 46 4.81 -10.81 -20.34
CA THR A 46 5.83 -9.77 -20.19
C THR A 46 6.91 -10.17 -19.20
N LEU A 47 8.16 -9.88 -19.53
CA LEU A 47 9.32 -10.12 -18.69
C LEU A 47 10.06 -8.80 -18.45
N LEU A 48 10.08 -8.35 -17.20
CA LEU A 48 10.82 -7.19 -16.75
C LEU A 48 12.12 -7.64 -16.08
N LEU A 49 13.24 -7.12 -16.55
CA LEU A 49 14.56 -7.33 -15.95
C LEU A 49 15.12 -5.97 -15.53
N SER A 50 15.33 -5.78 -14.23
CA SER A 50 15.96 -4.57 -13.68
C SER A 50 17.29 -4.89 -13.03
N LEU A 51 18.23 -3.97 -13.19
CA LEU A 51 19.56 -4.02 -12.62
C LEU A 51 19.89 -2.64 -12.05
N ASP A 52 19.95 -2.55 -10.72
CA ASP A 52 20.19 -1.31 -10.00
C ASP A 52 21.59 -1.29 -9.37
N PHE A 53 22.31 -0.20 -9.63
CA PHE A 53 23.61 0.13 -9.08
C PHE A 53 23.47 1.34 -8.15
N TYR A 54 23.96 1.24 -6.92
CA TYR A 54 23.96 2.35 -5.98
C TYR A 54 25.35 2.96 -5.89
N GLY A 55 25.43 4.29 -5.87
CA GLY A 55 26.67 5.03 -6.02
C GLY A 55 27.58 5.08 -4.78
N ASP A 56 27.18 4.47 -3.65
CA ASP A 56 28.04 4.33 -2.47
C ASP A 56 28.61 2.93 -2.29
N ASP A 57 29.93 2.90 -2.45
CA ASP A 57 30.90 1.99 -1.88
C ASP A 57 31.18 0.66 -2.59
N ASN A 58 32.49 0.38 -2.67
CA ASN A 58 33.17 -0.68 -3.44
C ASN A 58 32.79 -2.12 -3.04
N SER A 59 31.74 -2.33 -2.24
CA SER A 59 31.36 -3.60 -1.61
C SER A 59 29.92 -4.03 -1.85
N LYS A 60 29.04 -3.19 -2.40
CA LYS A 60 27.62 -3.53 -2.56
C LYS A 60 27.34 -4.13 -3.94
N LYS A 61 26.95 -5.42 -3.96
CA LYS A 61 26.61 -6.17 -5.18
C LYS A 61 25.44 -5.48 -5.91
N PRO A 62 25.46 -5.46 -7.26
CA PRO A 62 24.35 -4.91 -8.02
C PRO A 62 23.06 -5.67 -7.71
N ARG A 63 21.95 -4.94 -7.57
CA ARG A 63 20.65 -5.53 -7.27
C ARG A 63 19.95 -5.90 -8.56
N LYS A 64 19.49 -7.14 -8.63
CA LYS A 64 18.82 -7.72 -9.79
C LYS A 64 17.38 -7.99 -9.42
N LYS A 65 16.48 -7.63 -10.32
CA LYS A 65 15.06 -7.93 -10.21
C LYS A 65 14.57 -8.52 -11.53
N ALA A 66 13.89 -9.65 -11.45
CA ALA A 66 13.18 -10.23 -12.57
C ALA A 66 11.70 -10.33 -12.20
N ILE A 67 10.82 -9.83 -13.06
CA ILE A 67 9.36 -9.97 -12.92
C ILE A 67 8.84 -10.59 -14.20
N PHE A 68 8.22 -11.75 -14.11
CA PHE A 68 7.46 -12.35 -15.18
C PHE A 68 5.97 -12.16 -14.90
N HIS A 69 5.23 -11.66 -15.89
CA HIS A 69 3.80 -11.44 -15.81
C HIS A 69 3.13 -12.19 -16.95
N HIS A 70 2.13 -13.01 -16.62
CA HIS A 70 1.31 -13.73 -17.57
C HIS A 70 -0.17 -13.42 -17.33
N LYS A 71 -0.88 -13.04 -18.39
CA LYS A 71 -2.32 -12.78 -18.38
C LYS A 71 -3.08 -14.01 -18.83
N PHE A 72 -3.74 -14.70 -17.89
CA PHE A 72 -4.76 -15.68 -18.23
C PHE A 72 -6.11 -14.99 -18.48
N PRO A 73 -7.08 -15.64 -19.14
CA PRO A 73 -8.39 -15.03 -19.43
C PRO A 73 -9.12 -14.46 -18.21
N ASN A 74 -8.96 -15.10 -17.04
CA ASN A 74 -9.64 -14.73 -15.79
C ASN A 74 -8.69 -14.48 -14.62
N HIS A 75 -7.38 -14.57 -14.83
CA HIS A 75 -6.38 -14.51 -13.76
C HIS A 75 -5.10 -13.83 -14.24
N ASN A 76 -4.38 -13.20 -13.32
CA ASN A 76 -3.05 -12.67 -13.56
C ASN A 76 -2.04 -13.44 -12.71
N LEU A 77 -0.99 -13.94 -13.35
CA LEU A 77 0.13 -14.57 -12.69
C LEU A 77 1.33 -13.62 -12.75
N ASN A 78 1.92 -13.34 -11.59
CA ASN A 78 3.15 -12.60 -11.42
C ASN A 78 4.17 -13.50 -10.74
N VAL A 79 5.38 -13.57 -11.27
CA VAL A 79 6.52 -14.25 -10.65
C VAL A 79 7.64 -13.24 -10.51
N GLU A 80 7.99 -12.91 -9.28
CA GLU A 80 9.04 -11.96 -8.95
C GLU A 80 10.22 -12.70 -8.31
N ALA A 81 11.43 -12.40 -8.76
CA ALA A 81 12.67 -12.86 -8.17
C ALA A 81 13.62 -11.66 -7.97
N VAL A 82 14.16 -11.51 -6.77
CA VAL A 82 15.01 -10.38 -6.39
C VAL A 82 16.30 -10.89 -5.75
N TRP A 83 17.43 -10.32 -6.18
CA TRP A 83 18.76 -10.71 -5.73
C TRP A 83 19.79 -9.58 -5.82
N PRO A 84 20.31 -9.07 -4.69
CA PRO A 84 19.69 -9.02 -3.36
C PRO A 84 18.46 -8.10 -3.33
N GLY A 85 17.51 -8.37 -2.44
CA GLY A 85 16.25 -7.62 -2.32
C GLY A 85 16.22 -6.68 -1.12
N LEU A 86 15.83 -5.42 -1.33
CA LEU A 86 15.69 -4.42 -0.27
C LEU A 86 14.24 -4.39 0.23
N PHE A 87 14.07 -4.62 1.54
CA PHE A 87 12.78 -4.57 2.21
C PHE A 87 12.77 -3.47 3.28
N ILE A 88 11.60 -2.88 3.51
CA ILE A 88 11.39 -1.88 4.55
C ILE A 88 10.46 -2.49 5.60
N ASP A 89 10.86 -2.42 6.87
CA ASP A 89 10.01 -2.89 7.97
C ASP A 89 8.98 -1.81 8.40
N LYS A 90 8.09 -2.17 9.33
CA LYS A 90 7.09 -1.22 9.88
C LYS A 90 7.71 -0.03 10.62
N ALA A 91 8.95 -0.15 11.10
CA ALA A 91 9.67 0.91 11.79
C ALA A 91 10.46 1.81 10.81
N GLY A 92 10.44 1.49 9.51
CA GLY A 92 11.18 2.23 8.48
C GLY A 92 12.64 1.84 8.34
N ASN A 93 13.08 0.74 8.96
CA ASN A 93 14.43 0.20 8.77
C ASN A 93 14.52 -0.58 7.47
N TYR A 94 15.69 -0.51 6.84
CA TYR A 94 16.00 -1.15 5.58
C TYR A 94 16.72 -2.46 5.82
N TRP A 95 16.25 -3.52 5.18
CA TRP A 95 16.76 -4.89 5.30
C TRP A 95 17.16 -5.41 3.92
N ASP A 96 18.37 -5.94 3.80
CA ASP A 96 18.85 -6.62 2.60
C ASP A 96 18.65 -8.12 2.75
N VAL A 97 17.84 -8.71 1.87
CA VAL A 97 17.55 -10.14 1.84
C VAL A 97 18.34 -10.75 0.69
N PRO A 98 19.21 -11.76 0.96
CA PRO A 98 20.10 -12.31 -0.06
C PRO A 98 19.37 -12.84 -1.29
N PHE A 99 18.22 -13.49 -1.12
CA PHE A 99 17.39 -13.93 -2.23
C PHE A 99 15.94 -14.03 -1.81
N SER A 100 15.06 -13.48 -2.65
CA SER A 100 13.61 -13.55 -2.42
C SER A 100 12.89 -13.85 -3.73
N THR A 101 11.94 -14.78 -3.66
CA THR A 101 11.06 -15.16 -4.77
C THR A 101 9.61 -15.11 -4.34
N ALA A 102 8.77 -14.49 -5.14
CA ALA A 102 7.33 -14.42 -4.92
C ALA A 102 6.61 -14.92 -6.18
N ILE A 103 5.60 -15.77 -5.99
CA ILE A 103 4.65 -16.16 -7.01
C ILE A 103 3.31 -15.63 -6.54
N ASP A 104 2.63 -14.88 -7.38
CA ASP A 104 1.35 -14.26 -7.08
C ASP A 104 0.36 -14.58 -8.21
N LEU A 105 -0.74 -15.22 -7.85
CA LEU A 105 -1.87 -15.51 -8.73
C LEU A 105 -3.12 -14.82 -8.17
N ALA A 106 -3.66 -13.87 -8.94
CA ALA A 106 -4.87 -13.14 -8.56
C ALA A 106 -5.95 -13.32 -9.63
N SER A 107 -7.20 -13.51 -9.20
CA SER A 107 -8.36 -13.40 -10.11
C SER A 107 -8.52 -11.98 -10.60
N LEU A 108 -9.00 -11.80 -11.84
CA LEU A 108 -9.35 -10.47 -12.34
C LEU A 108 -10.40 -9.80 -11.44
N ALA A 109 -10.17 -8.53 -11.12
CA ALA A 109 -11.04 -7.76 -10.26
C ALA A 109 -12.38 -7.51 -10.98
N SER A 110 -13.46 -8.01 -10.40
CA SER A 110 -14.82 -7.65 -10.81
C SER A 110 -15.31 -6.45 -10.00
N ASP A 111 -16.20 -5.64 -10.58
CA ASP A 111 -16.90 -4.57 -9.87
C ASP A 111 -17.71 -5.11 -8.70
N SER A 112 -18.30 -6.29 -8.88
CA SER A 112 -18.97 -7.05 -7.83
C SER A 112 -18.81 -8.55 -8.10
N GLY A 113 -18.36 -9.30 -7.11
CA GLY A 113 -18.13 -10.73 -7.26
C GLY A 113 -17.15 -11.28 -6.25
N ALA A 114 -16.94 -12.59 -6.35
CA ALA A 114 -15.89 -13.28 -5.62
C ALA A 114 -14.55 -13.06 -6.34
N SER A 115 -13.50 -12.78 -5.57
CA SER A 115 -12.14 -12.71 -6.04
C SER A 115 -11.25 -13.48 -5.09
N TYR A 116 -10.17 -14.03 -5.60
CA TYR A 116 -9.19 -14.75 -4.80
C TYR A 116 -7.78 -14.35 -5.21
N HIS A 117 -6.88 -14.47 -4.24
CA HIS A 117 -5.50 -14.05 -4.36
C HIS A 117 -4.64 -15.08 -3.65
N PHE A 118 -3.74 -15.72 -4.38
CA PHE A 118 -2.81 -16.72 -3.87
C PHE A 118 -1.39 -16.21 -4.07
N CYS A 119 -0.62 -16.13 -2.99
CA CYS A 119 0.76 -15.69 -3.02
C CYS A 119 1.64 -16.72 -2.29
N MET A 120 2.70 -17.17 -2.94
CA MET A 120 3.74 -17.99 -2.37
C MET A 120 5.02 -17.16 -2.34
N HIS A 121 5.61 -17.01 -1.17
CA HIS A 121 6.86 -16.30 -0.97
C HIS A 121 7.92 -17.26 -0.44
N HIS A 122 9.14 -17.14 -0.93
CA HIS A 122 10.27 -17.92 -0.49
C HIS A 122 11.47 -16.99 -0.32
N ASN A 123 12.03 -17.01 0.89
CA ASN A 123 13.23 -16.27 1.25
C ASN A 123 14.37 -17.23 1.53
N ALA A 124 15.56 -16.90 1.04
CA ALA A 124 16.78 -17.64 1.32
C ALA A 124 17.90 -16.69 1.76
N GLY A 125 18.71 -17.17 2.71
CA GLY A 125 19.80 -16.42 3.32
C GLY A 125 19.36 -15.57 4.51
N GLN A 126 20.35 -15.16 5.32
CA GLN A 126 20.14 -14.32 6.50
C GLN A 126 19.95 -12.86 6.07
N PRO A 127 18.86 -12.19 6.47
CA PRO A 127 18.70 -10.76 6.22
C PRO A 127 19.71 -9.92 7.00
N GLU A 128 20.25 -8.87 6.37
CA GLU A 128 21.18 -7.92 6.98
C GLU A 128 20.55 -6.54 7.05
N GLN A 129 20.68 -5.83 8.18
CA GLN A 129 20.14 -4.48 8.31
C GLN A 129 21.08 -3.46 7.63
N LEU A 130 20.53 -2.59 6.79
CA LEU A 130 21.30 -1.57 6.10
C LEU A 130 21.33 -0.27 6.93
N GLY A 131 22.48 0.03 7.53
CA GLY A 131 22.73 1.30 8.22
C GLY A 131 22.03 1.45 9.59
N GLY A 132 21.72 0.34 10.26
CA GLY A 132 21.16 0.32 11.61
C GLY A 132 22.12 -0.24 12.67
N ASP A 133 21.73 -0.11 13.94
CA ASP A 133 22.45 -0.65 15.10
C ASP A 133 22.25 -2.18 15.18
N GLU A 134 23.30 -2.96 15.47
CA GLU A 134 23.33 -4.45 15.38
C GLU A 134 22.29 -5.18 16.28
N THR A 135 21.49 -4.45 17.04
CA THR A 135 20.56 -4.96 18.05
C THR A 135 19.11 -5.10 17.56
N ALA A 136 18.78 -4.70 16.32
CA ALA A 136 17.42 -4.81 15.80
C ALA A 136 17.06 -6.27 15.49
N GLU A 137 15.96 -6.76 16.08
CA GLU A 137 15.46 -8.10 15.81
C GLU A 137 14.92 -8.20 14.37
N VAL A 138 15.38 -9.20 13.63
CA VAL A 138 14.98 -9.41 12.23
C VAL A 138 13.47 -9.72 12.16
N PRO A 139 12.68 -9.01 11.34
CA PRO A 139 11.26 -9.32 11.16
C PRO A 139 11.06 -10.76 10.71
N ALA A 140 10.19 -11.51 11.40
CA ALA A 140 9.94 -12.92 11.13
C ALA A 140 9.54 -13.21 9.66
N THR A 141 8.92 -12.24 8.98
CA THR A 141 8.54 -12.33 7.56
C THR A 141 9.72 -12.35 6.59
N LEU A 142 10.89 -11.86 7.01
CA LEU A 142 12.10 -11.82 6.19
C LEU A 142 13.02 -13.03 6.43
N LEU A 143 12.75 -13.81 7.48
CA LEU A 143 13.53 -15.00 7.78
C LEU A 143 13.44 -16.06 6.67
N PRO A 144 14.47 -16.92 6.55
CA PRO A 144 14.47 -18.01 5.58
C PRO A 144 13.27 -18.95 5.75
N GLY A 145 12.61 -19.26 4.63
CA GLY A 145 11.48 -20.17 4.63
C GLY A 145 10.52 -19.90 3.49
N ILE A 146 9.45 -20.70 3.47
CA ILE A 146 8.35 -20.60 2.52
C ILE A 146 7.15 -20.06 3.29
N SER A 147 6.46 -19.05 2.75
CA SER A 147 5.18 -18.60 3.27
C SER A 147 4.16 -18.58 2.15
N LEU A 148 3.05 -19.28 2.38
CA LEU A 148 1.88 -19.28 1.55
C LEU A 148 0.85 -18.33 2.14
N ARG A 149 0.26 -17.49 1.31
CA ARG A 149 -0.82 -16.57 1.66
C ARG A 149 -1.94 -16.76 0.65
N SER A 150 -3.15 -16.97 1.13
CA SER A 150 -4.33 -17.05 0.29
C SER A 150 -5.39 -16.14 0.86
N ALA A 151 -6.03 -15.33 0.04
CA ALA A 151 -7.15 -14.49 0.41
C ALA A 151 -8.32 -14.73 -0.53
N PHE A 152 -9.51 -14.84 0.04
CA PHE A 152 -10.77 -14.90 -0.69
C PHE A 152 -11.59 -13.69 -0.28
N THR A 153 -12.15 -12.98 -1.25
CA THR A 153 -12.94 -11.77 -1.03
C THR A 153 -14.25 -11.85 -1.80
N LEU A 154 -15.31 -11.35 -1.19
CA LEU A 154 -16.57 -11.05 -1.84
C LEU A 154 -16.76 -9.55 -1.80
N LYS A 155 -16.70 -8.92 -2.97
CA LYS A 155 -16.91 -7.49 -3.14
C LYS A 155 -18.32 -7.22 -3.65
N LYS A 156 -18.99 -6.26 -3.04
CA LYS A 156 -20.23 -5.67 -3.55
C LYS A 156 -20.04 -4.18 -3.73
N ASN A 157 -20.24 -3.69 -4.94
CA ASN A 157 -20.29 -2.27 -5.26
C ASN A 157 -21.73 -1.89 -5.59
N VAL A 158 -22.19 -0.79 -5.01
CA VAL A 158 -23.49 -0.17 -5.26
C VAL A 158 -23.24 1.25 -5.71
N GLU A 159 -23.60 1.53 -6.95
CA GLU A 159 -23.66 2.89 -7.46
C GLU A 159 -24.98 3.53 -7.00
N ILE A 160 -24.87 4.51 -6.10
CA ILE A 160 -26.01 5.21 -5.50
C ILE A 160 -26.55 6.25 -6.48
N TRP A 161 -25.64 6.94 -7.18
CA TRP A 161 -25.99 7.98 -8.14
C TRP A 161 -24.92 8.13 -9.21
N ARG A 162 -25.35 8.37 -10.45
CA ARG A 162 -24.48 8.78 -11.55
C ARG A 162 -25.11 9.97 -12.27
N SER A 163 -24.29 10.97 -12.59
CA SER A 163 -24.76 12.10 -13.38
C SER A 163 -25.02 11.67 -14.82
N ASN A 164 -26.26 11.88 -15.27
CA ASN A 164 -26.64 11.77 -16.69
C ASN A 164 -26.62 13.13 -17.41
N ALA A 165 -26.08 14.17 -16.78
CA ALA A 165 -26.04 15.50 -17.37
C ALA A 165 -25.21 15.50 -18.67
N LYS A 166 -25.70 16.22 -19.69
CA LYS A 166 -24.97 16.36 -20.95
C LYS A 166 -23.65 17.08 -20.68
N LYS A 167 -22.53 16.38 -20.95
CA LYS A 167 -21.18 16.96 -20.93
C LYS A 167 -21.11 18.15 -21.89
N LEU A 168 -20.26 19.12 -21.59
CA LEU A 168 -20.06 20.29 -22.46
C LEU A 168 -19.64 19.80 -23.85
N LYS A 169 -20.43 20.20 -24.87
CA LYS A 169 -20.14 19.84 -26.27
C LYS A 169 -18.80 20.42 -26.67
N MET A 170 -17.97 19.63 -27.36
CA MET A 170 -16.65 20.02 -27.90
C MET A 170 -15.57 20.34 -26.85
N VAL A 171 -15.80 20.06 -25.55
CA VAL A 171 -14.77 20.17 -24.51
C VAL A 171 -14.47 18.77 -23.98
N GLN A 172 -13.28 18.26 -24.27
CA GLN A 172 -12.82 16.98 -23.71
C GLN A 172 -12.40 17.20 -22.25
N PRO A 173 -12.83 16.35 -21.30
CA PRO A 173 -12.38 16.42 -19.91
C PRO A 173 -10.86 16.29 -19.83
N PHE A 174 -10.24 16.91 -18.83
CA PHE A 174 -8.80 16.81 -18.61
C PHE A 174 -8.36 15.36 -18.35
N ASP A 175 -9.23 14.57 -17.71
CA ASP A 175 -9.09 13.12 -17.52
C ASP A 175 -10.43 12.44 -17.80
N ILE A 176 -10.42 11.44 -18.68
CA ILE A 176 -11.62 10.69 -19.09
C ILE A 176 -12.20 9.88 -17.92
N PHE A 177 -11.38 9.35 -17.00
CA PHE A 177 -11.85 8.56 -15.86
C PHE A 177 -12.57 9.40 -14.82
N LEU A 178 -12.21 10.67 -14.71
CA LEU A 178 -12.85 11.64 -13.79
C LEU A 178 -14.00 12.39 -14.44
N SER A 179 -14.39 12.01 -15.67
CA SER A 179 -15.41 12.74 -16.42
C SER A 179 -16.85 12.42 -16.04
N ASN A 180 -17.08 11.40 -15.22
CA ASN A 180 -18.41 10.93 -14.81
C ASN A 180 -18.61 11.14 -13.30
N PRO A 181 -19.28 12.23 -12.89
CA PRO A 181 -19.64 12.42 -11.49
C PRO A 181 -20.54 11.28 -11.04
N HIS A 182 -20.17 10.65 -9.92
CA HIS A 182 -20.88 9.51 -9.37
C HIS A 182 -20.71 9.45 -7.85
N ILE A 183 -21.65 8.77 -7.21
CA ILE A 183 -21.61 8.42 -5.80
C ILE A 183 -21.75 6.91 -5.73
N SER A 184 -20.79 6.24 -5.09
CA SER A 184 -20.77 4.79 -4.92
C SER A 184 -20.40 4.40 -3.50
N ALA A 185 -20.94 3.28 -3.06
CA ALA A 185 -20.55 2.61 -1.84
C ALA A 185 -20.17 1.17 -2.18
N SER A 186 -19.06 0.69 -1.63
CA SER A 186 -18.69 -0.71 -1.77
C SER A 186 -18.27 -1.32 -0.46
N GLY A 187 -18.66 -2.57 -0.27
CA GLY A 187 -18.27 -3.41 0.85
C GLY A 187 -17.48 -4.61 0.38
N ILE A 188 -16.48 -5.00 1.14
CA ILE A 188 -15.68 -6.21 0.95
C ILE A 188 -15.74 -6.99 2.25
N ILE A 189 -16.00 -8.30 2.13
CA ILE A 189 -15.81 -9.26 3.22
C ILE A 189 -14.90 -10.34 2.67
N GLY A 190 -13.88 -10.73 3.44
CA GLY A 190 -12.91 -11.72 3.02
C GLY A 190 -12.34 -12.55 4.15
N ALA A 191 -11.65 -13.61 3.76
CA ALA A 191 -10.88 -14.47 4.63
C ALA A 191 -9.46 -14.58 4.09
N ALA A 192 -8.48 -14.53 4.98
CA ALA A 192 -7.07 -14.70 4.68
C ALA A 192 -6.51 -15.89 5.47
N VAL A 193 -5.76 -16.73 4.77
CA VAL A 193 -5.03 -17.88 5.31
C VAL A 193 -3.55 -17.63 5.04
N MET A 194 -2.72 -17.78 6.06
CA MET A 194 -1.27 -17.73 5.93
C MET A 194 -0.67 -19.01 6.52
N ALA A 195 0.12 -19.73 5.73
CA ALA A 195 0.88 -20.88 6.18
C ALA A 195 2.37 -20.60 5.99
N CYS A 196 3.17 -20.68 7.04
CA CYS A 196 4.62 -20.48 7.00
C CYS A 196 5.32 -21.79 7.36
N PHE A 197 6.39 -22.11 6.63
CA PHE A 197 7.25 -23.26 6.85
C PHE A 197 8.72 -22.85 6.81
N GLY A 198 9.46 -23.15 7.88
CA GLY A 198 10.86 -22.80 8.03
C GLY A 198 11.11 -21.83 9.19
N ASN A 199 12.19 -21.06 9.13
CA ASN A 199 12.55 -20.14 10.22
C ASN A 199 11.60 -18.92 10.28
N ASN A 200 10.84 -18.67 9.21
CA ASN A 200 9.73 -17.71 9.19
C ASN A 200 8.47 -18.17 9.96
N SER A 201 8.46 -19.39 10.52
CA SER A 201 7.32 -19.92 11.28
C SER A 201 7.31 -19.50 12.75
N VAL A 202 8.33 -18.79 13.23
CA VAL A 202 8.43 -18.39 14.64
C VAL A 202 7.21 -17.53 15.01
N ARG A 203 6.65 -17.77 16.20
CA ARG A 203 5.53 -16.99 16.76
C ARG A 203 5.83 -15.51 16.52
N PRO A 204 4.93 -14.72 15.91
CA PRO A 204 5.06 -13.27 15.90
C PRO A 204 4.91 -12.76 17.35
N GLN A 205 5.94 -12.93 18.19
CA GLN A 205 5.97 -12.44 19.57
C GLN A 205 6.32 -10.95 19.65
N LEU A 206 6.61 -10.30 18.52
CA LEU A 206 6.93 -8.88 18.48
C LEU A 206 6.33 -8.17 17.25
N VAL A 207 5.19 -8.63 16.73
CA VAL A 207 4.33 -7.76 15.92
C VAL A 207 3.24 -7.23 16.83
N ASP A 208 3.66 -6.25 17.62
CA ASP A 208 2.83 -5.21 18.21
C ASP A 208 1.85 -5.68 19.31
N LYS A 209 2.06 -5.19 20.53
CA LYS A 209 1.07 -5.31 21.63
C LYS A 209 -0.30 -4.70 21.26
N SER A 210 -0.42 -4.01 20.12
CA SER A 210 -1.67 -3.50 19.54
C SER A 210 -2.40 -4.50 18.60
N GLN A 211 -1.70 -5.50 18.04
CA GLN A 211 -2.22 -6.47 17.07
C GLN A 211 -2.07 -7.91 17.58
N GLN A 212 -2.56 -8.17 18.79
CA GLN A 212 -2.83 -9.52 19.23
C GLN A 212 -3.76 -10.20 18.19
N PHE A 213 -3.19 -11.12 17.42
CA PHE A 213 -3.94 -11.92 16.47
C PHE A 213 -4.86 -12.85 17.27
N GLU A 214 -6.17 -12.60 17.19
CA GLU A 214 -7.20 -13.44 17.83
C GLU A 214 -7.88 -14.39 16.84
N GLY A 215 -7.27 -14.61 15.66
CA GLY A 215 -7.74 -15.59 14.68
C GLY A 215 -7.35 -17.03 15.02
N PHE A 216 -7.68 -17.95 14.13
CA PHE A 216 -7.25 -19.34 14.28
C PHE A 216 -5.74 -19.44 14.05
N TYR A 217 -5.02 -19.95 15.05
CA TYR A 217 -3.58 -20.13 15.02
C TYR A 217 -3.23 -21.57 15.36
N LEU A 218 -2.49 -22.21 14.46
CA LEU A 218 -1.93 -23.53 14.68
C LEU A 218 -0.42 -23.46 14.48
N HIS A 219 0.32 -23.81 15.51
CA HIS A 219 1.78 -23.84 15.49
C HIS A 219 2.28 -25.25 15.76
N ALA A 220 3.01 -25.80 14.80
CA ALA A 220 3.62 -27.11 14.88
C ALA A 220 5.15 -26.95 14.94
N PRO A 221 5.73 -26.75 16.15
CA PRO A 221 7.16 -26.48 16.31
C PRO A 221 8.04 -27.64 15.83
N ALA A 222 7.55 -28.88 15.93
CA ALA A 222 8.26 -30.09 15.48
C ALA A 222 8.60 -30.06 13.98
N VAL A 223 7.76 -29.42 13.17
CA VAL A 223 7.95 -29.28 11.72
C VAL A 223 8.21 -27.84 11.29
N LYS A 224 8.47 -26.92 12.24
CA LYS A 224 8.65 -25.48 12.01
C LYS A 224 7.58 -24.92 11.07
N SER A 225 6.31 -25.16 11.42
CA SER A 225 5.16 -24.74 10.62
C SER A 225 4.18 -23.93 11.46
N THR A 226 3.59 -22.91 10.83
CA THR A 226 2.58 -22.03 11.43
C THR A 226 1.47 -21.80 10.43
N LEU A 227 0.22 -21.98 10.86
CA LEU A 227 -0.99 -21.68 10.10
C LEU A 227 -1.79 -20.61 10.85
N LEU A 228 -2.16 -19.55 10.14
CA LEU A 228 -2.94 -18.41 10.60
C LEU A 228 -4.15 -18.27 9.70
N VAL A 229 -5.34 -18.13 10.29
CA VAL A 229 -6.57 -17.86 9.54
C VAL A 229 -7.35 -16.75 10.22
N ASP A 230 -7.72 -15.72 9.46
CA ASP A 230 -8.55 -14.62 9.92
C ASP A 230 -9.48 -14.13 8.83
N THR A 231 -10.52 -13.41 9.22
CA THR A 231 -11.41 -12.69 8.33
C THR A 231 -11.09 -11.21 8.36
N PHE A 232 -11.44 -10.51 7.29
CA PHE A 232 -11.30 -9.08 7.21
C PHE A 232 -12.51 -8.49 6.48
N SER A 233 -12.81 -7.23 6.76
CA SER A 233 -13.81 -6.50 6.01
C SER A 233 -13.38 -5.08 5.74
N SER A 234 -13.94 -4.50 4.70
CA SER A 234 -13.69 -3.11 4.33
C SER A 234 -14.97 -2.50 3.79
N VAL A 235 -15.24 -1.26 4.17
CA VAL A 235 -16.33 -0.47 3.62
C VAL A 235 -15.73 0.81 3.07
N SER A 236 -16.04 1.12 1.82
CA SER A 236 -15.58 2.34 1.17
C SER A 236 -16.74 3.11 0.56
N PHE A 237 -16.70 4.42 0.68
CA PHE A 237 -17.63 5.36 0.12
C PHE A 237 -16.88 6.34 -0.76
N THR A 238 -17.36 6.55 -1.98
CA THR A 238 -16.79 7.53 -2.91
C THR A 238 -17.89 8.46 -3.38
N ALA A 239 -17.65 9.76 -3.28
CA ALA A 239 -18.49 10.78 -3.87
C ALA A 239 -17.64 11.68 -4.75
N GLN A 240 -18.04 11.84 -6.00
CA GLN A 240 -17.43 12.75 -6.94
C GLN A 240 -18.46 13.77 -7.44
N HIS A 241 -18.11 15.03 -7.31
CA HIS A 241 -18.82 16.15 -7.89
C HIS A 241 -18.04 16.76 -9.05
N GLY A 242 -18.79 17.06 -10.12
CA GLY A 242 -18.29 17.66 -11.35
C GLY A 242 -17.48 16.72 -12.26
N ASN A 243 -17.22 17.19 -13.47
CA ASN A 243 -16.83 16.35 -14.61
C ASN A 243 -15.46 16.70 -15.20
N PHE A 244 -14.69 17.53 -14.49
CA PHE A 244 -13.31 17.89 -14.81
C PHE A 244 -13.12 18.41 -16.25
N GLN A 245 -14.06 19.23 -16.71
CA GLN A 245 -14.06 19.92 -18.01
C GLN A 245 -13.82 21.42 -17.88
N ARG A 246 -14.30 22.06 -16.80
CA ARG A 246 -14.15 23.51 -16.61
C ARG A 246 -12.77 23.84 -16.07
N LEU A 247 -12.38 25.10 -16.27
CA LEU A 247 -11.04 25.59 -15.93
C LEU A 247 -10.81 25.77 -14.43
N LEU A 248 -11.84 25.83 -13.58
CA LEU A 248 -11.68 26.12 -12.16
C LEU A 248 -12.73 25.35 -11.35
N LEU A 249 -12.28 24.72 -10.25
CA LEU A 249 -13.12 24.09 -9.22
C LEU A 249 -14.22 23.15 -9.74
N ASP A 250 -13.97 22.42 -10.83
CA ASP A 250 -14.93 21.54 -11.48
C ASP A 250 -14.85 20.09 -11.03
N LEU A 251 -13.83 19.72 -10.26
CA LEU A 251 -13.70 18.39 -9.69
C LEU A 251 -13.51 18.51 -8.19
N THR A 252 -14.43 17.89 -7.45
CA THR A 252 -14.28 17.63 -6.03
C THR A 252 -14.59 16.16 -5.80
N ARG A 253 -13.65 15.41 -5.27
CA ARG A 253 -13.80 13.99 -4.97
C ARG A 253 -13.46 13.74 -3.53
N PHE A 254 -14.33 12.99 -2.89
CA PHE A 254 -14.18 12.51 -1.53
C PHE A 254 -14.22 10.98 -1.56
N HIS A 255 -13.27 10.35 -0.90
CA HIS A 255 -13.24 8.92 -0.70
C HIS A 255 -12.93 8.61 0.75
N ALA A 256 -13.78 7.83 1.40
CA ALA A 256 -13.59 7.37 2.76
C ALA A 256 -13.61 5.85 2.78
N ARG A 257 -12.69 5.24 3.52
CA ARG A 257 -12.59 3.79 3.64
C ARG A 257 -12.34 3.40 5.09
N LEU A 258 -13.10 2.43 5.56
CA LEU A 258 -13.01 1.84 6.89
C LEU A 258 -12.56 0.40 6.73
N ASP A 259 -11.39 0.07 7.27
CA ASP A 259 -10.81 -1.27 7.23
C ASP A 259 -10.89 -1.93 8.59
N PHE A 260 -11.46 -3.13 8.62
CA PHE A 260 -11.50 -4.03 9.76
C PHE A 260 -10.48 -5.16 9.52
N PRO A 261 -9.26 -5.04 10.06
CA PRO A 261 -8.15 -5.93 9.69
C PRO A 261 -8.29 -7.35 10.26
N SER A 262 -9.06 -7.53 11.33
CA SER A 262 -9.23 -8.83 12.00
C SER A 262 -10.69 -8.99 12.45
N GLY A 263 -11.41 -9.88 11.78
CA GLY A 263 -12.80 -10.19 12.08
C GLY A 263 -12.93 -11.06 13.33
N SER A 264 -11.96 -11.93 13.62
CA SER A 264 -11.94 -12.69 14.87
C SER A 264 -11.82 -11.79 16.09
N LYS A 265 -10.89 -10.82 16.07
CA LYS A 265 -10.74 -9.79 17.10
C LYS A 265 -12.00 -8.94 17.21
N PHE A 266 -12.60 -8.55 16.09
CA PHE A 266 -13.85 -7.79 16.12
C PHE A 266 -14.97 -8.59 16.82
N LEU A 267 -15.15 -9.87 16.50
CA LEU A 267 -16.18 -10.73 17.08
C LEU A 267 -15.93 -11.03 18.56
N SER A 268 -14.69 -11.31 18.95
CA SER A 268 -14.35 -11.59 20.36
C SER A 268 -14.58 -10.36 21.24
N VAL A 269 -14.22 -9.18 20.74
CA VAL A 269 -14.41 -7.92 21.48
C VAL A 269 -15.88 -7.49 21.46
N ALA A 270 -16.61 -7.68 20.36
CA ALA A 270 -18.05 -7.42 20.30
C ALA A 270 -18.87 -8.33 21.22
N THR A 271 -18.51 -9.62 21.34
CA THR A 271 -19.18 -10.54 22.27
C THR A 271 -18.92 -10.16 23.73
N ARG A 272 -17.70 -9.73 24.06
CA ARG A 272 -17.38 -9.15 25.38
C ARG A 272 -18.22 -7.90 25.66
N LEU A 273 -18.29 -6.95 24.74
CA LEU A 273 -19.13 -5.75 24.93
C LEU A 273 -20.62 -6.08 25.10
N ALA A 274 -21.13 -7.03 24.32
CA ALA A 274 -22.52 -7.48 24.47
C ALA A 274 -22.73 -8.11 25.85
N GLN A 275 -21.81 -8.96 26.30
CA GLN A 275 -21.86 -9.59 27.62
C GLN A 275 -21.76 -8.57 28.75
N ASP A 276 -20.86 -7.59 28.65
CA ASP A 276 -20.71 -6.50 29.61
C ASP A 276 -22.00 -5.68 29.68
N PHE A 277 -22.59 -5.35 28.52
CA PHE A 277 -23.88 -4.66 28.43
C PHE A 277 -25.01 -5.47 29.07
N PHE A 278 -25.13 -6.76 28.76
CA PHE A 278 -26.12 -7.65 29.38
C PHE A 278 -25.95 -7.76 30.90
N ASN A 279 -24.70 -7.75 31.37
CA ASN A 279 -24.36 -7.80 32.79
C ASN A 279 -24.41 -6.41 33.46
N SER A 280 -24.86 -5.36 32.76
CA SER A 280 -24.89 -3.97 33.24
C SER A 280 -23.53 -3.46 33.74
N GLN A 281 -22.45 -3.96 33.17
CA GLN A 281 -21.08 -3.51 33.41
C GLN A 281 -20.74 -2.39 32.42
N GLN A 282 -19.98 -1.40 32.89
CA GLN A 282 -19.54 -0.31 32.02
C GLN A 282 -18.44 -0.84 31.09
N PRO A 283 -18.59 -0.68 29.76
CA PRO A 283 -17.58 -1.14 28.82
C PRO A 283 -16.26 -0.40 29.04
N THR A 284 -15.16 -1.15 29.03
CA THR A 284 -13.82 -0.57 29.20
C THR A 284 -13.42 0.16 27.91
N MET A 285 -12.80 1.34 28.03
CA MET A 285 -12.41 2.17 26.88
C MET A 285 -11.44 1.45 25.95
N GLU A 286 -10.56 0.61 26.50
CA GLU A 286 -9.64 -0.25 25.74
C GLU A 286 -10.39 -1.25 24.83
N THR A 287 -11.52 -1.79 25.31
CA THR A 287 -12.39 -2.69 24.55
C THR A 287 -13.05 -1.97 23.38
N VAL A 288 -13.47 -0.71 23.57
CA VAL A 288 -14.06 0.11 22.50
C VAL A 288 -13.00 0.47 21.45
N GLN A 289 -11.81 0.89 21.89
CA GLN A 289 -10.69 1.21 21.00
C GLN A 289 -10.25 -0.02 20.17
N ALA A 290 -10.31 -1.22 20.76
CA ALA A 290 -9.94 -2.46 20.07
C ALA A 290 -10.90 -2.86 18.93
N ILE A 291 -12.14 -2.34 18.91
CA ILE A 291 -13.13 -2.55 17.84
C ILE A 291 -12.98 -1.54 16.70
N CYS A 292 -12.42 -0.36 16.97
CA CYS A 292 -12.44 0.73 16.00
C CYS A 292 -11.69 0.36 14.70
N PRO A 293 -12.35 0.49 13.53
CA PRO A 293 -11.69 0.25 12.25
C PRO A 293 -10.62 1.31 12.00
N LYS A 294 -9.64 0.95 11.18
CA LYS A 294 -8.72 1.93 10.62
C LYS A 294 -9.45 2.73 9.56
N ALA A 295 -9.57 4.03 9.76
CA ALA A 295 -10.20 4.92 8.80
C ALA A 295 -9.14 5.55 7.91
N THR A 296 -9.41 5.61 6.61
CA THR A 296 -8.61 6.36 5.63
C THR A 296 -9.54 7.29 4.88
N ILE A 297 -9.10 8.53 4.72
CA ILE A 297 -9.86 9.59 4.07
C ILE A 297 -8.99 10.20 2.98
N SER A 298 -9.57 10.39 1.82
CA SER A 298 -8.96 10.98 0.65
C SER A 298 -9.84 12.10 0.14
N PHE A 299 -9.24 13.27 -0.06
CA PHE A 299 -9.90 14.44 -0.61
C PHE A 299 -9.10 14.94 -1.80
N GLN A 300 -9.77 15.12 -2.94
CA GLN A 300 -9.18 15.63 -4.17
C GLN A 300 -10.01 16.81 -4.69
N GLN A 301 -9.34 17.91 -5.00
CA GLN A 301 -9.93 19.14 -5.50
C GLN A 301 -9.14 19.67 -6.70
N GLN A 302 -9.81 19.91 -7.82
CA GLN A 302 -9.21 20.67 -8.92
C GLN A 302 -8.97 22.11 -8.48
N ILE A 303 -7.77 22.60 -8.75
CA ILE A 303 -7.40 24.00 -8.51
C ILE A 303 -7.71 24.80 -9.78
N ALA A 304 -6.99 24.49 -10.86
CA ALA A 304 -7.12 25.19 -12.14
C ALA A 304 -6.69 24.31 -13.32
N GLY A 305 -7.49 24.32 -14.38
CA GLY A 305 -7.28 23.53 -15.58
C GLY A 305 -7.00 22.06 -15.24
N PRO A 306 -5.93 21.44 -15.77
CA PRO A 306 -5.59 20.05 -15.49
C PRO A 306 -4.99 19.79 -14.10
N PHE A 307 -4.79 20.82 -13.26
CA PHE A 307 -4.19 20.66 -11.95
C PHE A 307 -5.24 20.33 -10.89
N SER A 308 -4.99 19.25 -10.14
CA SER A 308 -5.72 18.93 -8.92
C SER A 308 -4.77 18.72 -7.75
N PHE A 309 -5.28 19.03 -6.56
CA PHE A 309 -4.61 18.77 -5.31
C PHE A 309 -5.35 17.66 -4.58
N ARG A 310 -4.60 16.71 -4.05
CA ARG A 310 -5.14 15.55 -3.34
C ARG A 310 -4.41 15.34 -2.03
N VAL A 311 -5.19 15.07 -0.99
CA VAL A 311 -4.71 14.72 0.35
C VAL A 311 -5.27 13.36 0.69
N ASP A 312 -4.39 12.42 1.01
CA ASP A 312 -4.75 11.13 1.57
C ASP A 312 -4.27 11.09 3.02
N SER A 313 -5.06 10.56 3.94
CA SER A 313 -4.66 10.41 5.33
C SER A 313 -5.32 9.23 5.99
N GLY A 314 -4.56 8.53 6.84
CA GLY A 314 -5.11 7.68 7.89
C GLY A 314 -5.71 8.54 9.01
N VAL A 315 -6.72 8.00 9.65
CA VAL A 315 -7.36 8.58 10.83
C VAL A 315 -7.44 7.49 11.89
N GLU A 316 -6.80 7.77 13.02
CA GLU A 316 -6.87 6.94 14.22
C GLU A 316 -7.56 7.75 15.32
N ILE A 317 -8.60 7.18 15.93
CA ILE A 317 -9.31 7.84 17.03
C ILE A 317 -8.63 7.40 18.32
N ASP A 318 -8.00 8.34 19.02
CA ASP A 318 -7.43 8.09 20.34
C ASP A 318 -8.50 8.31 21.41
N TRP A 319 -9.01 7.21 21.94
CA TRP A 319 -10.05 7.20 22.97
C TRP A 319 -9.48 7.34 24.39
N GLN A 320 -8.15 7.39 24.57
CA GLN A 320 -7.53 7.49 25.89
C GLN A 320 -7.60 8.90 26.48
N ASN A 321 -7.73 9.92 25.64
CA ASN A 321 -7.93 11.31 26.08
C ASN A 321 -9.43 11.63 26.18
N LYS A 322 -9.83 12.26 27.30
CA LYS A 322 -11.23 12.67 27.56
C LYS A 322 -11.83 13.60 26.49
N ASP A 323 -10.98 14.18 25.63
CA ASP A 323 -11.34 15.14 24.59
C ASP A 323 -11.47 14.52 23.18
N TRP A 324 -11.42 13.18 23.05
CA TRP A 324 -11.71 12.45 21.80
C TRP A 324 -10.88 12.99 20.61
N HIS A 325 -9.56 13.04 20.79
CA HIS A 325 -8.69 13.61 19.77
C HIS A 325 -8.57 12.66 18.57
N MET A 326 -9.09 13.13 17.43
CA MET A 326 -8.87 12.49 16.14
C MET A 326 -7.42 12.74 15.72
N ARG A 327 -6.60 11.68 15.69
CA ARG A 327 -5.22 11.75 15.25
C ARG A 327 -5.16 11.47 13.75
N VAL A 328 -4.61 12.42 13.02
CA VAL A 328 -4.29 12.29 11.60
C VAL A 328 -2.99 11.49 11.51
N ASP A 329 -3.07 10.28 10.96
CA ASP A 329 -1.91 9.40 10.74
C ASP A 329 -1.54 9.43 9.27
N ASP A 330 -0.24 9.59 9.00
CA ASP A 330 0.39 9.47 7.67
C ASP A 330 -0.26 10.29 6.56
N PRO A 331 -0.40 11.63 6.73
CA PRO A 331 -0.93 12.45 5.67
C PRO A 331 0.03 12.48 4.48
N VAL A 332 -0.48 12.21 3.28
CA VAL A 332 0.26 12.34 2.02
C VAL A 332 -0.40 13.43 1.20
N PHE A 333 0.38 14.43 0.83
CA PHE A 333 -0.05 15.54 -0.01
C PHE A 333 0.41 15.31 -1.43
N SER A 334 -0.46 15.51 -2.41
CA SER A 334 -0.14 15.30 -3.82
C SER A 334 -0.72 16.39 -4.71
N ILE A 335 0.03 16.73 -5.75
CA ILE A 335 -0.39 17.59 -6.85
C ILE A 335 -0.41 16.72 -8.10
N GLU A 336 -1.55 16.63 -8.75
CA GLU A 336 -1.76 15.86 -9.96
C GLU A 336 -1.97 16.81 -11.15
N TYR A 337 -1.30 16.54 -12.26
CA TYR A 337 -1.45 17.22 -13.53
C TYR A 337 -1.91 16.22 -14.58
N ALA A 338 -3.15 16.38 -15.06
CA ALA A 338 -3.72 15.53 -16.09
C ALA A 338 -3.20 15.91 -17.49
N LEU A 339 -2.61 14.95 -18.20
CA LEU A 339 -2.04 15.13 -19.53
C LEU A 339 -3.10 14.86 -20.59
N HIS A 340 -3.77 15.94 -21.02
CA HIS A 340 -4.89 15.90 -21.96
C HIS A 340 -4.62 15.14 -23.26
N VAL A 341 -3.37 15.15 -23.74
CA VAL A 341 -2.96 14.59 -25.05
C VAL A 341 -2.91 13.05 -25.04
N LEU A 342 -2.85 12.42 -23.87
CA LEU A 342 -2.65 10.96 -23.73
C LEU A 342 -3.82 10.25 -23.03
N GLY A 343 -5.02 10.84 -23.09
CA GLY A 343 -6.29 10.24 -22.61
C GLY A 343 -6.45 10.22 -21.09
N SER A 344 -5.58 9.47 -20.39
CA SER A 344 -5.60 9.28 -18.92
C SER A 344 -4.23 9.40 -18.26
N ALA A 345 -3.18 9.77 -19.02
CA ALA A 345 -1.87 9.96 -18.44
C ALA A 345 -1.87 11.14 -17.45
N LYS A 346 -1.12 11.01 -16.36
CA LYS A 346 -0.99 12.06 -15.35
C LYS A 346 0.39 12.11 -14.74
N ALA A 347 0.86 13.32 -14.46
CA ALA A 347 2.03 13.53 -13.63
C ALA A 347 1.58 13.78 -12.19
N VAL A 348 2.15 13.05 -11.23
CA VAL A 348 1.81 13.16 -9.81
C VAL A 348 3.06 13.48 -9.04
N ALA A 349 3.07 14.59 -8.32
CA ALA A 349 4.09 14.91 -7.34
C ALA A 349 3.50 14.72 -5.94
N TRP A 350 4.07 13.85 -5.11
CA TRP A 350 3.59 13.61 -3.75
C TRP A 350 4.68 13.81 -2.71
N TYR A 351 4.25 14.17 -1.50
CA TYR A 351 5.09 14.40 -0.34
C TYR A 351 4.47 13.77 0.90
N SER A 352 5.25 12.95 1.61
CA SER A 352 4.90 12.41 2.92
C SER A 352 5.72 13.13 4.01
N PRO A 353 5.08 13.95 4.88
CA PRO A 353 5.78 14.64 5.96
C PRO A 353 6.37 13.71 7.02
N LYS A 354 5.73 12.55 7.29
CA LYS A 354 6.23 11.60 8.29
C LYS A 354 7.55 10.97 7.84
N HIS A 355 7.61 10.54 6.59
CA HIS A 355 8.82 9.92 6.04
C HIS A 355 9.82 10.94 5.48
N ARG A 356 9.41 12.21 5.33
CA ARG A 356 10.20 13.28 4.68
C ARG A 356 10.62 12.90 3.27
N GLU A 357 9.72 12.23 2.56
CA GLU A 357 9.94 11.71 1.22
C GLU A 357 9.13 12.51 0.21
N PHE A 358 9.77 12.82 -0.91
CA PHE A 358 9.16 13.47 -2.06
C PHE A 358 9.41 12.63 -3.30
N MET A 359 8.39 12.47 -4.13
CA MET A 359 8.52 11.76 -5.39
C MET A 359 7.67 12.40 -6.47
N VAL A 360 8.16 12.35 -7.70
CA VAL A 360 7.43 12.72 -8.90
C VAL A 360 7.31 11.48 -9.77
N GLU A 361 6.08 11.13 -10.12
CA GLU A 361 5.75 10.00 -10.98
C GLU A 361 5.04 10.49 -12.23
N LEU A 362 5.36 9.87 -13.36
CA LEU A 362 4.61 10.02 -14.60
C LEU A 362 3.90 8.69 -14.88
N ARG A 363 2.57 8.71 -14.84
CA ARG A 363 1.72 7.53 -15.04
C ARG A 363 1.11 7.59 -16.44
N PHE A 364 1.32 6.54 -17.22
CA PHE A 364 0.76 6.38 -18.56
C PHE A 364 -0.18 5.18 -18.56
N PHE A 365 -1.33 5.30 -19.22
CA PHE A 365 -2.31 4.23 -19.39
C PHE A 365 -2.72 3.56 -18.06
N GLU A 366 -3.46 4.28 -17.21
CA GLU A 366 -4.33 3.62 -16.23
C GLU A 366 -5.40 2.89 -17.07
N THR A 367 -5.30 1.56 -17.22
CA THR A 367 -6.35 0.72 -17.81
C THR A 367 -7.30 0.22 -16.75
#